data_AF-A0A2D9IP23-F1
#
_entry.id   AF-A0A2D9IP23-F1
#
_cell.length_a   1.000
_cell.length_b   1.000
_cell.length_c   1.000
_cell.angle_alpha   90.00
_cell.angle_beta   90.00
_cell.angle_gamma   90.00
#
_symmetry.space_group_name_H-M   'P 1'
#
loop_
_entity.id
_entity.type
_entity.pdbx_description
1 polymer ?
#
loop_
_entity_poly.entity_id
_entity_poly.type
_entity_poly.pdbx_seq_one_letter_code
_entity_poly.pdbx_strand_id
1 'polypeptide(L)'
;MNREKKKESLVFLLQTANKIFGEKKLLEMLVAEGAPKNKDLTQIVEDEKLRFLHLTMALKNSEIFLDHLHTRLSEMSAIAKIIEVGNPDLLEKWLSDDCKPCLIEHVVEGYDEIYKILIELDDRLLWHGWPLIGKLHDPIE
;
A
#
# COMPACT_ATOMS: atom_id res chain seq x y z
N MET A 1 5.03 17.96 -4.84
CA MET A 1 5.07 16.93 -5.90
C MET A 1 4.65 17.57 -7.22
N ASN A 2 5.36 17.32 -8.33
CA ASN A 2 4.94 17.84 -9.64
C ASN A 2 3.69 17.08 -10.15
N ARG A 3 3.00 17.64 -11.16
CA ARG A 3 1.76 17.07 -11.70
C ARG A 3 1.96 15.67 -12.31
N GLU A 4 3.12 15.43 -12.90
CA GLU A 4 3.48 14.17 -13.57
C GLU A 4 3.71 13.04 -12.58
N LYS A 5 4.53 13.25 -11.54
CA LYS A 5 4.73 12.31 -10.44
C LYS A 5 3.43 12.01 -9.71
N LYS A 6 2.57 13.03 -9.49
CA LYS A 6 1.22 12.80 -8.93
C LYS A 6 0.44 11.80 -9.78
N LYS A 7 0.45 11.99 -11.10
CA LYS A 7 -0.26 11.13 -12.04
C LYS A 7 0.31 9.72 -12.03
N GLU A 8 1.62 9.56 -12.15
CA GLU A 8 2.30 8.25 -12.09
C GLU A 8 1.97 7.49 -10.81
N SER A 9 2.04 8.15 -9.65
CA SER A 9 1.66 7.54 -8.38
C SER A 9 0.18 7.14 -8.35
N LEU A 10 -0.73 7.98 -8.84
CA LEU A 10 -2.15 7.63 -8.92
C LEU A 10 -2.40 6.45 -9.85
N VAL A 11 -1.74 6.40 -11.02
CA VAL A 11 -1.83 5.26 -11.94
C VAL A 11 -1.39 3.98 -11.24
N PHE A 12 -0.21 4.00 -10.62
CA PHE A 12 0.34 2.84 -9.93
C PHE A 12 -0.60 2.32 -8.83
N LEU A 13 -1.11 3.23 -7.99
CA LEU A 13 -2.01 2.89 -6.89
C LEU A 13 -3.36 2.37 -7.40
N LEU A 14 -3.95 3.00 -8.42
CA LEU A 14 -5.21 2.56 -9.02
C LEU A 14 -5.07 1.19 -9.69
N GLN A 15 -3.98 0.93 -10.40
CA GLN A 15 -3.72 -0.38 -11.00
C GLN A 15 -3.61 -1.47 -9.93
N THR A 16 -2.96 -1.17 -8.82
CA THR A 16 -2.82 -2.11 -7.69
C THR A 16 -4.17 -2.37 -7.03
N ALA A 17 -4.94 -1.32 -6.73
CA ALA A 17 -6.27 -1.45 -6.18
C ALA A 17 -7.22 -2.20 -7.14
N ASN A 18 -7.08 -1.98 -8.45
CA ASN A 18 -7.88 -2.68 -9.47
C ASN A 18 -7.65 -4.20 -9.45
N LYS A 19 -6.42 -4.66 -9.17
CA LYS A 19 -6.14 -6.10 -9.01
C LYS A 19 -6.85 -6.72 -7.79
N ILE A 20 -7.18 -5.92 -6.78
CA ILE A 20 -7.83 -6.38 -5.55
C ILE A 20 -9.36 -6.34 -5.70
N PHE A 21 -9.90 -5.23 -6.21
CA PHE A 21 -11.35 -4.98 -6.20
C PHE A 21 -12.03 -5.21 -7.56
N GLY A 22 -11.25 -5.17 -8.65
CA GLY A 22 -11.79 -4.99 -9.99
C GLY A 22 -12.28 -3.56 -10.26
N GLU A 23 -12.31 -3.19 -11.54
CA GLU A 23 -12.45 -1.79 -11.95
C GLU A 23 -13.78 -1.19 -11.52
N LYS A 24 -14.87 -1.94 -11.75
CA LYS A 24 -16.22 -1.49 -11.38
C LYS A 24 -16.33 -1.14 -9.90
N LYS A 25 -15.88 -2.04 -9.02
CA LYS A 25 -15.98 -1.85 -7.57
C LYS A 25 -15.07 -0.71 -7.10
N LEU A 26 -13.87 -0.63 -7.65
CA LEU A 26 -12.93 0.45 -7.34
C LEU A 26 -13.51 1.83 -7.70
N LEU A 27 -14.09 1.97 -8.89
CA LEU A 27 -14.73 3.22 -9.32
C LEU A 27 -15.92 3.60 -8.42
N GLU A 28 -16.76 2.63 -8.04
CA GLU A 28 -17.86 2.85 -7.08
C GLU A 28 -17.34 3.39 -5.74
N MET A 29 -16.27 2.78 -5.21
CA MET A 29 -15.65 3.22 -3.95
C MET A 29 -15.07 4.63 -4.06
N LEU A 30 -14.35 4.94 -5.14
CA LEU A 30 -13.78 6.28 -5.36
C LEU A 30 -14.87 7.35 -5.47
N VAL A 31 -15.94 7.06 -6.20
CA VAL A 31 -17.08 7.97 -6.38
C VAL A 31 -17.81 8.21 -5.05
N ALA A 32 -17.92 7.21 -4.18
CA ALA A 32 -18.50 7.37 -2.84
C ALA A 32 -17.73 8.40 -2.01
N GLU A 33 -16.41 8.49 -2.22
CA GLU A 33 -15.51 9.45 -1.56
C GLU A 33 -15.36 10.78 -2.34
N GLY A 34 -16.23 11.05 -3.31
CA GLY A 34 -16.28 12.31 -4.04
C GLY A 34 -15.37 12.40 -5.27
N ALA A 35 -14.84 11.28 -5.76
CA ALA A 35 -14.14 11.26 -7.05
C ALA A 35 -15.09 11.53 -8.23
N PRO A 36 -14.56 11.98 -9.38
CA PRO A 36 -15.35 12.22 -10.60
C PRO A 36 -16.17 11.01 -11.05
N LYS A 37 -17.42 11.24 -11.43
CA LYS A 37 -18.37 10.20 -11.90
C LYS A 37 -18.26 9.98 -13.40
N ASN A 38 -18.81 8.85 -13.87
CA ASN A 38 -18.95 8.49 -15.30
C ASN A 38 -17.61 8.43 -16.05
N LYS A 39 -16.58 7.89 -15.40
CA LYS A 39 -15.25 7.70 -15.96
C LYS A 39 -14.77 6.29 -15.70
N ASP A 40 -14.00 5.74 -16.64
CA ASP A 40 -13.18 4.56 -16.40
C ASP A 40 -11.85 4.92 -15.70
N LEU A 41 -11.03 3.93 -15.34
CA LEU A 41 -9.75 4.19 -14.64
C LEU A 41 -8.76 5.01 -15.48
N THR A 42 -8.77 4.87 -16.81
CA THR A 42 -7.89 5.63 -17.70
C THR A 42 -8.32 7.09 -17.84
N GLN A 43 -9.62 7.35 -17.74
CA GLN A 43 -10.18 8.69 -17.81
C GLN A 43 -10.14 9.43 -16.47
N ILE A 44 -10.33 8.71 -15.36
CA ILE A 44 -10.39 9.33 -14.03
C ILE A 44 -9.02 9.82 -13.56
N VAL A 45 -7.93 9.16 -13.99
CA VAL A 45 -6.57 9.55 -13.59
C VAL A 45 -6.11 10.85 -14.25
N GLU A 46 -6.69 11.21 -15.40
CA GLU A 46 -6.46 12.50 -16.06
C GLU A 46 -7.29 13.64 -15.42
N ASP A 47 -8.26 13.31 -14.56
CA ASP A 47 -9.09 14.32 -13.92
C ASP A 47 -8.35 15.02 -12.79
N GLU A 48 -8.20 16.34 -12.90
CA GLU A 48 -7.53 17.16 -11.88
C GLU A 48 -8.22 17.09 -10.50
N LYS A 49 -9.51 16.76 -10.47
CA LYS A 49 -10.29 16.59 -9.24
C LYS A 49 -10.00 15.26 -8.55
N LEU A 50 -9.35 14.28 -9.20
CA LEU A 50 -8.90 13.08 -8.51
C LEU A 50 -7.74 13.43 -7.55
N ARG A 51 -7.89 13.02 -6.30
CA ARG A 51 -6.94 13.27 -5.21
C ARG A 51 -6.60 11.95 -4.54
N PHE A 52 -5.38 11.84 -4.00
CA PHE A 52 -4.99 10.68 -3.18
C PHE A 52 -5.97 10.43 -2.04
N LEU A 53 -6.52 11.50 -1.45
CA LEU A 53 -7.52 11.41 -0.40
C LEU A 53 -8.72 10.53 -0.78
N HIS A 54 -9.18 10.61 -2.03
CA HIS A 54 -10.32 9.78 -2.46
C HIS A 54 -9.97 8.29 -2.42
N LEU A 55 -8.73 7.94 -2.81
CA LEU A 55 -8.25 6.57 -2.73
C LEU A 55 -8.02 6.15 -1.27
N THR A 56 -7.34 6.96 -0.47
CA THR A 56 -7.04 6.61 0.93
C THR A 56 -8.33 6.45 1.75
N MET A 57 -9.32 7.32 1.55
CA MET A 57 -10.63 7.18 2.20
C MET A 57 -11.40 5.95 1.71
N ALA A 58 -11.36 5.67 0.40
CA ALA A 58 -12.01 4.50 -0.18
C ALA A 58 -11.44 3.21 0.41
N LEU A 59 -10.11 3.15 0.59
CA LEU A 59 -9.44 2.03 1.24
C LEU A 59 -9.73 1.96 2.74
N LYS A 60 -9.75 3.11 3.43
CA LYS A 60 -10.08 3.23 4.87
C LYS A 60 -11.48 2.71 5.20
N ASN A 61 -12.40 2.82 4.26
CA ASN A 61 -13.78 2.35 4.41
C ASN A 61 -14.02 0.96 3.80
N SER A 62 -12.98 0.29 3.30
CA SER A 62 -13.08 -1.03 2.67
C SER A 62 -12.70 -2.14 3.65
N GLU A 63 -13.68 -2.86 4.18
CA GLU A 63 -13.43 -3.99 5.08
C GLU A 63 -12.52 -5.05 4.45
N ILE A 64 -12.73 -5.37 3.16
CA ILE A 64 -11.87 -6.29 2.39
C ILE A 64 -10.41 -5.80 2.37
N PHE A 65 -10.20 -4.50 2.16
CA PHE A 65 -8.84 -3.94 2.20
C PHE A 65 -8.22 -4.04 3.59
N LEU A 66 -8.98 -3.67 4.62
CA LEU A 66 -8.49 -3.63 6.00
C LEU A 66 -8.15 -5.03 6.51
N ASP A 67 -8.95 -6.04 6.17
CA ASP A 67 -8.67 -7.43 6.53
C ASP A 67 -7.41 -7.96 5.81
N HIS A 68 -7.23 -7.60 4.53
CA HIS A 68 -5.99 -7.91 3.81
C HIS A 68 -4.78 -7.20 4.42
N LEU A 69 -4.90 -5.90 4.74
CA LEU A 69 -3.83 -5.12 5.34
C LEU A 69 -3.43 -5.69 6.71
N HIS A 70 -4.42 -6.01 7.55
CA HIS A 70 -4.21 -6.66 8.83
C HIS A 70 -3.45 -7.98 8.66
N THR A 71 -3.91 -8.85 7.75
CA THR A 71 -3.25 -10.13 7.47
C THR A 71 -1.78 -9.92 7.07
N ARG A 72 -1.51 -9.00 6.15
CA ARG A 72 -0.13 -8.71 5.67
C ARG A 72 0.75 -8.14 6.77
N LEU A 73 0.22 -7.27 7.63
CA LEU A 73 0.96 -6.73 8.76
C LEU A 73 1.23 -7.80 9.82
N SER A 74 0.30 -8.72 10.07
CA SER A 74 0.53 -9.88 10.95
C SER A 74 1.66 -10.76 10.41
N GLU A 75 1.63 -11.09 9.12
CA GLU A 75 2.71 -11.84 8.44
C GLU A 75 4.05 -11.12 8.55
N MET A 76 4.05 -9.80 8.29
CA MET A 76 5.26 -8.98 8.34
C MET A 76 5.83 -8.86 9.76
N SER A 77 4.98 -8.76 10.78
CA SER A 77 5.41 -8.78 12.18
C SER A 77 6.07 -10.13 12.54
N ALA A 78 5.48 -11.25 12.10
CA ALA A 78 6.10 -12.56 12.30
C ALA A 78 7.46 -12.68 11.59
N ILE A 79 7.58 -12.19 10.35
CA ILE A 79 8.85 -12.15 9.62
C ILE A 79 9.87 -11.27 10.34
N ALA A 80 9.48 -10.06 10.75
CA ALA A 80 10.32 -9.11 11.49
C ALA A 80 10.91 -9.74 12.76
N LYS A 81 10.13 -10.53 13.50
CA LYS A 81 10.60 -11.31 14.66
C LYS A 81 11.64 -12.36 14.28
N ILE A 82 11.44 -13.06 13.16
CA ILE A 82 12.37 -14.10 12.69
C ILE A 82 13.70 -13.51 12.23
N ILE A 83 13.66 -12.40 11.50
CA ILE A 83 14.87 -11.75 10.97
C ILE A 83 15.51 -10.76 11.95
N GLU A 84 14.86 -10.49 13.07
CA GLU A 84 15.29 -9.56 14.12
C GLU A 84 15.50 -8.12 13.61
N VAL A 85 14.61 -7.64 12.73
CA VAL A 85 14.67 -6.29 12.15
C VAL A 85 13.33 -5.56 12.26
N GLY A 86 13.40 -4.23 12.42
CA GLY A 86 12.23 -3.37 12.61
C GLY A 86 11.72 -3.43 14.05
N ASN A 87 10.47 -2.98 14.24
CA ASN A 87 9.79 -3.02 15.53
C ASN A 87 8.51 -3.88 15.46
N PRO A 88 8.61 -5.21 15.62
CA PRO A 88 7.45 -6.08 15.55
C PRO A 88 6.42 -5.81 16.66
N ASP A 89 6.85 -5.34 17.83
CA ASP A 89 5.95 -4.97 18.93
C ASP A 89 5.07 -3.76 18.57
N LEU A 90 5.62 -2.81 17.80
CA LEU A 90 4.86 -1.69 17.26
C LEU A 90 3.80 -2.16 16.25
N LEU A 91 4.15 -3.11 15.37
CA LEU A 91 3.19 -3.69 14.42
C LEU A 91 2.07 -4.45 15.16
N GLU A 92 2.41 -5.21 16.19
CA GLU A 92 1.42 -5.91 17.02
C GLU A 92 0.50 -4.95 17.75
N LYS A 93 1.03 -3.81 18.22
CA LYS A 93 0.22 -2.75 18.81
C LYS A 93 -0.81 -2.22 17.81
N TRP A 94 -0.40 -1.87 16.59
CA TRP A 94 -1.32 -1.40 15.54
C TRP A 94 -2.40 -2.43 15.20
N LEU A 95 -2.05 -3.71 15.18
CA LEU A 95 -2.98 -4.82 14.91
C LEU A 95 -3.97 -5.05 16.05
N SER A 96 -3.59 -4.70 17.28
CA SER A 96 -4.44 -4.85 18.46
C SER A 96 -5.43 -3.71 18.69
N ASP A 97 -5.31 -2.62 17.93
CA ASP A 97 -6.20 -1.47 18.07
C ASP A 97 -7.61 -1.81 17.56
N ASP A 98 -8.64 -1.55 18.39
CA ASP A 98 -10.05 -1.82 18.06
C ASP A 98 -10.57 -0.99 16.86
N CYS A 99 -9.80 0.00 16.41
CA CYS A 99 -10.10 0.84 15.26
C CYS A 99 -9.49 0.27 13.97
N LYS A 100 -10.18 -0.68 13.31
CA LYS A 100 -9.74 -1.19 12.00
C LYS A 100 -9.37 -0.09 10.99
N PRO A 101 -10.15 1.01 10.83
CA PRO A 101 -9.78 2.09 9.90
C PRO A 101 -8.51 2.85 10.27
N CYS A 102 -8.14 2.88 11.55
CA CYS A 102 -6.92 3.54 12.03
C CYS A 102 -5.66 2.79 11.60
N LEU A 103 -5.77 1.51 11.23
CA LEU A 103 -4.65 0.71 10.71
C LEU A 103 -3.97 1.36 9.49
N ILE A 104 -4.74 2.05 8.64
CA ILE A 104 -4.16 2.80 7.51
C ILE A 104 -3.34 3.98 8.00
N GLU A 105 -3.81 4.71 9.01
CA GLU A 105 -3.10 5.87 9.57
C GLU A 105 -1.80 5.41 10.19
N HIS A 106 -1.82 4.34 10.97
CA HIS A 106 -0.61 3.72 11.52
C HIS A 106 0.40 3.32 10.46
N VAL A 107 -0.04 2.70 9.35
CA VAL A 107 0.83 2.31 8.23
C VAL A 107 1.43 3.53 7.53
N VAL A 108 0.66 4.61 7.37
CA VAL A 108 1.16 5.84 6.74
C VAL A 108 2.17 6.54 7.66
N GLU A 109 1.89 6.62 8.96
CA GLU A 109 2.77 7.28 9.94
C GLU A 109 4.03 6.48 10.22
N GLY A 110 3.94 5.15 10.24
CA GLY A 110 5.04 4.24 10.52
C GLY A 110 5.58 3.52 9.28
N TYR A 111 5.44 4.13 8.10
CA TYR A 111 5.88 3.56 6.83
C TYR A 111 7.37 3.17 6.85
N ASP A 112 8.21 3.96 7.53
CA ASP A 112 9.65 3.69 7.64
C ASP A 112 9.95 2.36 8.34
N GLU A 113 9.17 1.96 9.34
CA GLU A 113 9.33 0.69 10.04
C GLU A 113 8.99 -0.49 9.13
N ILE A 114 7.91 -0.37 8.36
CA ILE A 114 7.53 -1.34 7.34
C ILE A 114 8.61 -1.46 6.27
N TYR A 115 9.09 -0.32 5.77
CA TYR A 115 10.07 -0.28 4.70
C TYR A 115 11.41 -0.90 5.10
N LYS A 116 11.84 -0.67 6.35
CA LYS A 116 13.04 -1.29 6.91
C LYS A 116 12.96 -2.82 6.92
N ILE A 117 11.81 -3.39 7.28
CA ILE A 117 11.59 -4.85 7.27
C ILE A 117 11.64 -5.38 5.83
N LEU A 118 11.04 -4.66 4.87
CA LEU A 118 11.01 -5.07 3.47
C LEU A 118 12.40 -5.05 2.83
N ILE A 119 13.23 -4.03 3.11
CA ILE A 119 14.62 -3.99 2.61
C ILE A 119 15.42 -5.16 3.15
N GLU A 120 15.37 -5.41 4.47
CA GLU A 120 16.14 -6.52 5.05
C GLU A 120 15.66 -7.88 4.50
N LEU A 121 14.35 -8.04 4.30
CA LEU A 121 13.81 -9.24 3.70
C LEU A 121 14.34 -9.42 2.27
N ASP A 122 14.37 -8.35 1.47
CA ASP A 122 14.97 -8.38 0.13
C ASP A 122 16.45 -8.76 0.20
N ASP A 123 17.25 -8.09 1.04
CA ASP A 123 18.69 -8.36 1.18
C ASP A 123 19.00 -9.80 1.61
N ARG A 124 18.20 -10.37 2.52
CA ARG A 124 18.37 -11.76 2.99
C ARG A 124 17.89 -12.79 1.98
N LEU A 125 16.82 -12.50 1.24
CA LEU A 125 16.35 -13.36 0.16
C LEU A 125 17.30 -13.30 -1.05
N LEU A 126 17.89 -12.14 -1.30
CA LEU A 126 18.86 -11.87 -2.36
C LEU A 126 20.32 -12.11 -1.91
N TRP A 127 20.53 -12.80 -0.78
CA TRP A 127 21.88 -13.14 -0.34
C TRP A 127 22.60 -13.94 -1.43
N HIS A 128 23.85 -13.56 -1.72
CA HIS A 128 24.54 -13.79 -2.99
C HIS A 128 24.92 -15.27 -3.27
N GLY A 129 24.41 -16.20 -2.46
CA GLY A 129 24.47 -17.64 -2.68
C GLY A 129 23.36 -18.19 -3.59
N TRP A 130 22.35 -17.38 -3.95
CA TRP A 130 21.33 -17.75 -4.95
C TRP A 130 21.59 -16.95 -6.23
N PRO A 131 22.18 -17.53 -7.28
CA PRO A 131 22.24 -16.85 -8.56
C PRO A 131 20.82 -16.84 -9.14
N LEU A 132 20.42 -15.69 -9.67
CA LEU A 132 19.25 -15.49 -10.54
C LEU A 132 17.86 -15.50 -9.89
N ILE A 133 17.41 -14.39 -9.31
CA ILE A 133 16.14 -13.73 -9.69
C ILE A 133 16.29 -12.20 -9.51
N GLY A 134 16.43 -11.51 -10.64
CA GLY A 134 16.08 -10.10 -10.90
C GLY A 134 16.31 -9.02 -9.83
N LYS A 135 17.29 -8.15 -10.10
CA LYS A 135 17.39 -6.76 -9.63
C LYS A 135 16.02 -6.14 -9.26
N LEU A 136 15.75 -5.95 -7.97
CA LEU A 136 14.65 -5.09 -7.50
C LEU A 136 15.11 -3.66 -7.15
N HIS A 137 16.41 -3.39 -7.11
CA HIS A 137 16.94 -2.05 -6.91
C HIS A 137 18.22 -1.84 -7.74
N ASP A 138 18.12 -1.19 -8.89
CA ASP A 138 19.21 -0.29 -9.32
C ASP A 138 18.92 1.05 -8.61
N PRO A 139 19.69 1.44 -7.58
CA PRO A 139 19.69 2.83 -7.15
C PRO A 139 20.27 3.65 -8.31
N ILE A 140 19.49 4.62 -8.77
CA ILE A 140 19.90 5.57 -9.82
C ILE A 140 21.18 6.28 -9.34
N GLU A 141 22.28 6.15 -10.10
CA GLU A 141 23.39 7.10 -10.10
C GLU A 141 23.04 8.33 -10.95
#